data_AF-A0A497H1G4-F1
#
_entry.id   AF-A0A497H1G4-F1
#
_cell.length_a   1.000
_cell.length_b   1.000
_cell.length_c   1.000
_cell.angle_alpha   90.00
_cell.angle_beta   90.00
_cell.angle_gamma   90.00
#
_symmetry.space_group_name_H-M   'P 1'
#
loop_
_entity.id
_entity.type
_entity.pdbx_description
1 polymer ?
#
loop_
_entity_poly.entity_id
_entity_poly.type
_entity_poly.pdbx_seq_one_letter_code
_entity_poly.pdbx_strand_id
1 'polypeptide(L)'
;VPLLGDCRKVAPQGVASRIVMGYFDSLSFLSHALGVLKNEGVIHLHQKCREEDFPERILKKAADIAREQGKRVELLFNKKIKSYAPRIIHGVLDIMIS
;
A
#
# COMPACT_ATOMS: atom_id res chain seq x y z
N VAL A 1 -11.35 19.19 -3.92
CA VAL A 1 -10.31 20.17 -4.30
C VAL A 1 -9.03 19.40 -4.60
N PRO A 2 -8.38 19.59 -5.77
CA PRO A 2 -7.08 18.97 -6.05
C PRO A 2 -5.96 19.61 -5.23
N LEU A 3 -4.96 18.82 -4.82
CA LEU A 3 -3.80 19.28 -4.07
C LEU A 3 -2.53 19.01 -4.90
N LEU A 4 -1.79 20.06 -5.26
CA LEU A 4 -0.53 19.94 -5.99
C LEU A 4 0.64 19.78 -5.00
N GLY A 5 1.37 18.67 -5.07
CA GLY A 5 2.61 18.49 -4.33
C GLY A 5 2.98 17.04 -4.03
N ASP A 6 4.04 16.86 -3.23
CA ASP A 6 4.45 15.55 -2.71
C ASP A 6 3.39 15.05 -1.72
N CYS A 7 2.84 13.86 -1.95
CA CYS A 7 1.81 13.27 -1.09
C CYS A 7 2.25 13.22 0.38
N ARG A 8 3.55 13.06 0.66
CA ARG A 8 4.10 13.07 2.02
C ARG A 8 3.97 14.40 2.76
N LYS A 9 3.73 15.48 2.02
CA LYS A 9 3.64 16.85 2.55
C LYS A 9 2.23 17.42 2.47
N VAL A 10 1.50 17.08 1.40
CA VAL A 10 0.19 17.70 1.12
C VAL A 10 -1.00 16.83 1.49
N ALA A 11 -0.82 15.52 1.71
CA ALA A 11 -1.94 14.65 2.02
C ALA A 11 -2.49 14.94 3.43
N PRO A 12 -3.80 15.21 3.56
CA PRO A 12 -4.43 15.43 4.86
C PRO A 12 -4.35 14.16 5.72
N GLN A 13 -4.07 14.32 7.01
CA GLN A 13 -3.95 13.22 7.97
C GLN A 13 -5.31 12.86 8.57
N GLY A 14 -5.57 11.58 8.82
CA GLY A 14 -6.78 11.14 9.52
C GLY A 14 -8.10 11.41 8.80
N VAL A 15 -8.12 11.43 7.45
CA VAL A 15 -9.36 11.73 6.69
C VAL A 15 -9.83 10.62 5.78
N ALA A 16 -8.97 9.67 5.40
CA ALA A 16 -9.31 8.64 4.42
C ALA A 16 -9.86 7.38 5.11
N SER A 17 -10.86 6.76 4.48
CA SER A 17 -11.28 5.38 4.73
C SER A 17 -10.76 4.41 3.65
N ARG A 18 -10.29 4.97 2.52
CA ARG A 18 -9.72 4.23 1.40
C ARG A 18 -8.56 5.02 0.80
N ILE A 19 -7.43 4.36 0.56
CA ILE A 19 -6.24 4.96 -0.05
C ILE A 19 -5.84 4.14 -1.28
N VAL A 20 -5.56 4.84 -2.39
CA VAL A 20 -5.04 4.21 -3.61
C VAL A 20 -3.57 4.58 -3.74
N MET A 21 -2.69 3.60 -3.60
CA MET A 21 -1.25 3.76 -3.80
C MET A 21 -0.89 3.20 -5.17
N GLY A 22 -1.28 3.90 -6.23
CA GLY A 22 -1.08 3.51 -7.63
C GLY A 22 0.34 3.77 -8.15
N TYR A 23 1.36 3.55 -7.31
CA TYR A 23 2.76 3.78 -7.66
C TYR A 23 3.52 2.45 -7.69
N PHE A 24 4.59 2.33 -8.47
CA PHE A 24 5.31 1.05 -8.59
C PHE A 24 6.17 0.72 -7.37
N ASP A 25 6.52 1.71 -6.54
CA ASP A 25 7.32 1.53 -5.34
C ASP A 25 6.58 2.01 -4.08
N SER A 26 5.32 1.61 -3.96
CA SER A 26 4.40 2.14 -2.95
C SER A 26 4.79 1.76 -1.52
N LEU A 27 5.49 0.66 -1.28
CA LEU A 27 5.91 0.27 0.08
C LEU A 27 6.67 1.38 0.81
N SER A 28 7.50 2.15 0.08
CA SER A 28 8.27 3.28 0.66
C SER A 28 7.38 4.43 1.17
N PHE A 29 6.13 4.50 0.71
CA PHE A 29 5.14 5.52 1.11
C PHE A 29 4.11 4.98 2.10
N LEU A 30 4.11 3.68 2.40
CA LEU A 30 3.07 3.06 3.22
C LEU A 30 3.01 3.67 4.62
N SER A 31 4.18 3.89 5.24
CA SER A 31 4.27 4.56 6.54
C SER A 31 3.54 5.92 6.56
N HIS A 32 3.66 6.72 5.49
CA HIS A 32 2.92 7.97 5.39
C HIS A 32 1.42 7.76 5.11
N ALA A 33 1.08 6.80 4.25
CA ALA A 33 -0.32 6.48 3.92
C ALA A 33 -1.11 6.03 5.17
N LEU A 34 -0.48 5.34 6.11
CA LEU A 34 -1.13 4.92 7.35
C LEU A 34 -1.59 6.11 8.21
N GLY A 35 -0.88 7.25 8.19
CA GLY A 35 -1.29 8.47 8.89
C GLY A 35 -2.46 9.20 8.21
N VAL A 36 -2.66 8.98 6.91
CA VAL A 36 -3.78 9.54 6.14
C VAL A 36 -5.10 8.84 6.47
N LEU A 37 -5.05 7.57 6.92
CA LEU A 37 -6.22 6.83 7.37
C LEU A 37 -6.78 7.40 8.68
N LYS A 38 -8.11 7.44 8.79
CA LYS A 38 -8.84 7.82 10.02
C LYS A 38 -8.49 6.91 11.20
N ASN A 39 -9.08 5.71 11.21
CA ASN A 39 -8.89 4.68 12.23
C ASN A 39 -8.59 3.37 11.51
N GLU A 40 -9.62 2.81 10.87
CA GLU A 40 -9.55 1.67 9.98
C GLU A 40 -9.79 2.09 8.52
N GLY A 41 -9.35 1.26 7.58
CA GLY A 41 -9.63 1.49 6.17
C GLY A 41 -8.86 0.58 5.23
N VAL A 42 -9.15 0.72 3.94
CA VAL A 42 -8.59 -0.13 2.89
C VAL A 42 -7.49 0.60 2.12
N ILE A 43 -6.34 -0.05 1.94
CA ILE A 43 -5.27 0.45 1.08
C ILE A 43 -5.15 -0.47 -0.14
N HIS A 44 -5.21 0.12 -1.34
CA HIS A 44 -4.85 -0.53 -2.59
C HIS A 44 -3.36 -0.31 -2.86
N LEU A 45 -2.55 -1.28 -2.45
CA LEU A 45 -1.10 -1.21 -2.53
C LEU A 45 -0.61 -1.79 -3.87
N HIS A 46 -0.27 -0.92 -4.81
CA HIS A 46 0.40 -1.35 -6.03
C HIS A 46 1.90 -1.46 -5.81
N GLN A 47 2.50 -2.55 -6.26
CA GLN A 47 3.93 -2.78 -6.10
C GLN A 47 4.50 -3.53 -7.29
N LYS A 48 5.63 -3.04 -7.80
CA LYS A 48 6.51 -3.80 -8.67
C LYS A 48 7.39 -4.70 -7.81
N CYS A 49 7.33 -6.00 -8.05
CA CYS A 49 8.06 -7.00 -7.25
C CYS A 49 8.42 -8.22 -8.10
N ARG A 50 9.28 -9.08 -7.55
CA ARG A 50 9.52 -10.39 -8.17
C ARG A 50 8.26 -11.23 -8.06
N GLU A 51 8.00 -12.04 -9.06
CA GLU A 51 6.84 -12.92 -9.07
C GLU A 51 6.83 -13.89 -7.87
N GLU A 52 8.01 -14.39 -7.48
CA GLU A 52 8.21 -15.27 -6.31
C GLU A 52 7.94 -14.59 -4.96
N ASP A 53 7.96 -13.26 -4.91
CA ASP A 53 7.73 -12.49 -3.69
C ASP A 53 6.23 -12.18 -3.48
N PHE A 54 5.39 -12.40 -4.49
CA PHE A 54 3.99 -11.97 -4.50
C PHE A 54 3.01 -13.14 -4.31
N PRO A 55 1.98 -12.99 -3.45
CA PRO A 55 1.68 -11.82 -2.61
C PRO A 55 2.36 -11.80 -1.23
N GLU A 56 2.86 -12.93 -0.73
CA GLU A 56 3.12 -13.16 0.69
C GLU A 56 4.23 -12.26 1.25
N ARG A 57 5.34 -12.10 0.53
CA ARG A 57 6.47 -11.29 1.00
C ARG A 57 6.14 -9.80 0.98
N ILE A 58 5.34 -9.36 0.01
CA ILE A 58 4.88 -7.98 -0.06
C ILE A 58 3.89 -7.68 1.07
N LEU A 59 2.95 -8.60 1.34
CA LEU A 59 2.05 -8.50 2.48
C LEU A 59 2.83 -8.45 3.80
N LYS A 60 3.82 -9.32 3.98
CA LYS A 60 4.65 -9.34 5.19
C LYS A 60 5.35 -8.01 5.41
N LYS A 61 5.99 -7.45 4.38
CA LYS A 61 6.62 -6.12 4.45
C LYS A 61 5.61 -5.02 4.83
N ALA A 62 4.42 -5.05 4.23
CA ALA A 62 3.37 -4.09 4.56
C ALA A 62 2.90 -4.23 6.02
N ALA A 63 2.75 -5.47 6.51
CA ALA A 63 2.39 -5.75 7.90
C ALA A 63 3.47 -5.33 8.89
N ASP A 64 4.75 -5.50 8.55
CA ASP A 64 5.87 -5.06 9.39
C ASP A 64 5.88 -3.53 9.53
N ILE A 65 5.73 -2.78 8.43
CA ILE A 65 5.62 -1.31 8.43
C ILE A 65 4.40 -0.84 9.24
N ALA A 66 3.24 -1.50 9.07
CA ALA A 66 2.04 -1.14 9.82
C ALA A 66 2.18 -1.40 11.32
N ARG A 67 2.86 -2.49 11.69
CA ARG A 67 3.09 -2.85 13.09
C ARG A 67 3.96 -1.83 13.82
N GLU A 68 4.92 -1.19 13.13
CA GLU A 68 5.71 -0.08 13.69
C GLU A 68 4.84 1.12 14.12
N GLN A 69 3.63 1.25 13.56
CA GLN A 69 2.64 2.27 13.93
C GLN A 69 1.48 1.71 14.77
N GLY A 70 1.62 0.49 15.31
CA GLY A 70 0.59 -0.15 16.13
C GLY A 70 -0.64 -0.61 15.37
N LYS A 71 -0.57 -0.72 14.03
CA LYS A 71 -1.69 -1.14 13.17
C LYS A 71 -1.57 -2.60 12.74
N ARG A 72 -2.72 -3.23 12.47
CA ARG A 72 -2.84 -4.59 11.93
C ARG A 72 -3.20 -4.55 10.46
N VAL A 73 -2.77 -5.58 9.73
CA VAL A 73 -2.99 -5.72 8.30
C VAL A 73 -3.65 -7.06 8.01
N GLU A 74 -4.76 -7.02 7.27
CA GLU A 74 -5.43 -8.20 6.75
C GLU A 74 -5.49 -8.11 5.22
N LEU A 75 -5.15 -9.21 4.54
CA LEU A 75 -5.25 -9.27 3.08
C LEU A 75 -6.70 -9.56 2.68
N LEU A 76 -7.33 -8.60 2.00
CA LEU A 76 -8.67 -8.79 1.45
C LEU A 76 -8.62 -9.42 0.06
N PHE A 77 -7.69 -8.94 -0.77
CA PHE A 77 -7.57 -9.36 -2.17
C PHE A 77 -6.15 -9.13 -2.68
N ASN A 78 -5.71 -9.95 -3.64
CA ASN A 78 -4.48 -9.70 -4.39
C ASN A 78 -4.66 -10.06 -5.86
N LYS A 79 -3.99 -9.32 -6.74
CA LYS A 79 -4.01 -9.60 -8.18
C LYS A 79 -2.70 -9.21 -8.86
N LYS A 80 -2.18 -10.12 -9.70
CA LYS A 80 -1.14 -9.81 -10.67
C LYS A 80 -1.78 -9.00 -11.81
N ILE A 81 -1.39 -7.73 -11.98
CA ILE A 81 -1.97 -6.85 -13.00
C ILE A 81 -1.31 -7.09 -14.36
N LYS A 82 0.02 -7.09 -14.41
CA LYS A 82 0.78 -7.32 -15.64
C LYS A 82 2.22 -7.77 -15.36
N SER A 83 2.80 -8.47 -16.32
CA SER A 83 4.25 -8.67 -16.38
C SER A 83 4.93 -7.34 -16.73
N TYR A 84 6.04 -7.05 -16.07
CA TYR A 84 6.85 -5.85 -16.29
C TYR A 84 8.20 -6.17 -16.94
N ALA A 85 8.85 -7.27 -16.51
CA ALA A 85 10.11 -7.78 -17.04
C ALA A 85 10.22 -9.28 -16.68
N PRO A 86 11.24 -10.03 -17.16
CA PRO A 86 11.44 -11.43 -16.76
C PRO A 86 11.43 -11.57 -15.23
N ARG A 87 10.48 -12.36 -14.71
CA ARG A 87 10.22 -12.59 -13.26
C ARG A 87 9.84 -11.34 -12.45
N ILE A 88 9.53 -10.21 -13.08
CA ILE A 88 9.06 -8.98 -12.41
C ILE A 88 7.64 -8.70 -12.84
N ILE A 89 6.76 -8.53 -11.86
CA ILE A 89 5.36 -8.23 -12.07
C ILE A 89 4.98 -6.91 -11.39
N HIS A 90 3.89 -6.32 -11.88
CA HIS A 90 3.13 -5.31 -11.14
C HIS A 90 1.92 -6.00 -10.53
N GLY A 91 1.88 -6.07 -9.21
CA GLY A 91 0.77 -6.62 -8.45
C GLY A 91 0.08 -5.54 -7.62
N VAL A 92 -1.18 -5.79 -7.26
CA VAL A 92 -1.93 -5.01 -6.28
C VAL A 92 -2.35 -5.91 -5.12
N LEU A 93 -2.21 -5.40 -3.90
CA LEU A 93 -2.76 -6.00 -2.69
C LEU A 93 -3.79 -5.02 -2.13
N ASP A 94 -5.02 -5.47 -1.95
CA ASP A 94 -6.03 -4.75 -1.20
C ASP A 94 -5.95 -5.23 0.24
N ILE A 95 -5.54 -4.34 1.13
CA ILE A 95 -5.31 -4.65 2.54
C ILE A 95 -6.24 -3.81 3.42
N MET A 96 -6.87 -4.47 4.40
CA MET A 96 -7.56 -3.79 5.49
C MET A 96 -6.55 -3.43 6.58
N ILE A 97 -6.61 -2.19 7.04
CA ILE A 97 -5.83 -1.68 8.16
C ILE A 97 -6.78 -1.46 9.34
N SER A 98 -6.40 -1.96 10.53
CA SER A 98 -7.11 -1.74 11.81
C SER A 98 -6.18 -1.45 12.97
#